data_AF-A0A7K8I3J8-F1
#
_entry.id   AF-A0A7K8I3J8-F1
#
_cell.length_a   1.000
_cell.length_b   1.000
_cell.length_c   1.000
_cell.angle_alpha   90.00
_cell.angle_beta   90.00
_cell.angle_gamma   90.00
#
_symmetry.space_group_name_H-M   'P 1'
#
loop_
_entity.id
_entity.type
_entity.pdbx_description
1 polymer ?
#
loop_
_entity_poly.entity_id
_entity_poly.type
_entity_poly.pdbx_seq_one_letter_code
_entity_poly.pdbx_strand_id
1 'polypeptide(L)'
;DDRFSDEQLVTMSVRELNRQLRGVSKEEVIRLKQKRRTLKNRGYVQSCRFKRVQQRHQEISRLVRERDAYKEKYENLVSNGFRENGSSSDNPSSPEFF
;
A
#
# COMPACT_ATOMS: atom_id res chain seq x y z
N ASP A 1 -31.84 10.18 -25.98
CA ASP A 1 -30.44 10.44 -25.62
C ASP A 1 -30.30 11.05 -24.24
N ASP A 2 -29.33 10.59 -23.46
CA ASP A 2 -29.00 11.19 -22.17
C ASP A 2 -28.32 12.57 -22.39
N ARG A 3 -28.77 13.59 -21.66
CA ARG A 3 -28.36 15.01 -21.85
C ARG A 3 -26.86 15.28 -21.68
N PHE A 4 -26.15 14.39 -20.98
CA PHE A 4 -24.72 14.46 -20.71
C PHE A 4 -24.11 13.07 -20.82
N SER A 5 -22.88 12.97 -21.32
CA SER A 5 -22.12 11.72 -21.22
C SER A 5 -21.78 11.42 -19.76
N ASP A 6 -21.52 10.14 -19.45
CA ASP A 6 -21.09 9.74 -18.12
C ASP A 6 -19.84 10.49 -17.68
N GLU A 7 -18.85 10.62 -18.57
CA GLU A 7 -17.60 11.35 -18.32
C GLU A 7 -17.83 12.82 -17.99
N GLN A 8 -18.64 13.52 -18.78
CA GLN A 8 -19.01 14.92 -18.52
C GLN A 8 -19.69 15.05 -17.15
N LEU A 9 -20.61 14.15 -16.85
CA LEU A 9 -21.38 14.18 -15.61
C LEU A 9 -20.50 13.99 -14.36
N VAL A 10 -19.47 13.16 -14.43
CA VAL A 10 -18.54 12.96 -13.30
C VAL A 10 -17.61 14.16 -13.14
N THR A 11 -17.09 14.68 -14.27
CA THR A 11 -16.00 15.69 -14.33
C THR A 11 -16.46 17.11 -14.02
N MET A 12 -17.64 17.53 -14.50
CA MET A 12 -18.14 18.90 -14.27
C MET A 12 -18.16 19.27 -12.79
N SER A 13 -17.85 20.51 -12.44
CA SER A 13 -18.07 20.97 -11.06
C SER A 13 -19.55 20.95 -10.67
N VAL A 14 -19.85 20.98 -9.37
CA VAL A 14 -21.23 21.11 -8.88
C VAL A 14 -21.87 22.41 -9.36
N ARG A 15 -21.08 23.49 -9.44
CA ARG A 15 -21.54 24.81 -9.93
C ARG A 15 -21.93 24.76 -11.39
N GLU A 16 -21.11 24.14 -12.25
CA GLU A 16 -21.40 23.97 -13.68
C GLU A 16 -22.62 23.10 -13.89
N LEU A 17 -22.72 21.98 -13.17
CA LEU A 17 -23.88 21.10 -13.25
C LEU A 17 -25.16 21.84 -12.87
N ASN A 18 -25.18 22.52 -11.73
CA ASN A 18 -26.37 23.26 -11.30
C ASN A 18 -26.75 24.39 -12.27
N ARG A 19 -25.78 25.02 -12.94
CA ARG A 19 -26.06 26.03 -13.97
C ARG A 19 -26.72 25.41 -15.21
N GLN A 20 -26.24 24.28 -15.68
CA GLN A 20 -26.83 23.58 -16.84
C GLN A 20 -28.18 22.92 -16.54
N LEU A 21 -28.48 22.67 -15.26
CA LEU A 21 -29.75 22.14 -14.79
C LEU A 21 -30.84 23.21 -14.56
N ARG A 22 -30.56 24.50 -14.79
CA ARG A 22 -31.60 25.53 -14.72
C ARG A 22 -32.67 25.27 -15.79
N GLY A 23 -33.95 25.40 -15.41
CA GLY A 23 -35.08 25.17 -16.31
C GLY A 23 -35.37 23.70 -16.63
N VAL A 24 -34.63 22.75 -16.02
CA VAL A 24 -34.90 21.31 -16.15
C VAL A 24 -35.96 20.88 -15.13
N SER A 25 -36.79 19.89 -15.48
CA SER A 25 -37.78 19.33 -14.56
C SER A 25 -37.14 18.74 -13.30
N LYS A 26 -37.89 18.74 -12.20
CA LYS A 26 -37.39 18.24 -10.90
C LYS A 26 -37.00 16.78 -10.98
N GLU A 27 -37.79 15.97 -11.66
CA GLU A 27 -37.61 14.53 -11.84
C GLU A 27 -36.29 14.25 -12.57
N GLU A 28 -36.01 15.02 -13.62
CA GLU A 28 -34.79 14.86 -14.42
C GLU A 28 -33.55 15.34 -13.66
N VAL A 29 -33.66 16.42 -12.87
CA VAL A 29 -32.60 16.85 -11.95
C VAL A 29 -32.26 15.76 -10.94
N ILE A 30 -33.27 15.11 -10.35
CA ILE A 30 -33.08 14.01 -9.40
C ILE A 30 -32.37 12.84 -10.09
N ARG A 31 -32.86 12.43 -11.27
CA ARG A 31 -32.28 11.35 -12.06
C ARG A 31 -30.80 11.60 -12.39
N LEU A 32 -30.47 12.79 -12.88
CA LEU A 32 -29.10 13.16 -13.23
C LEU A 32 -28.17 13.24 -12.01
N LYS A 33 -28.65 13.77 -10.87
CA LYS A 33 -27.87 13.80 -9.62
C LYS A 33 -27.63 12.39 -9.07
N GLN A 34 -28.64 11.52 -9.12
CA GLN A 34 -28.50 10.13 -8.70
C GLN A 34 -27.53 9.37 -9.61
N LYS A 35 -27.67 9.52 -10.93
CA LYS A 35 -26.72 8.95 -11.91
C LYS A 35 -25.29 9.40 -11.61
N ARG A 36 -25.08 10.70 -11.39
CA ARG A 36 -23.78 11.27 -11.01
C ARG A 36 -23.23 10.66 -9.71
N ARG A 37 -24.08 10.50 -8.69
CA ARG A 37 -23.67 9.90 -7.41
C ARG A 37 -23.22 8.46 -7.59
N THR A 38 -23.96 7.66 -8.35
CA THR A 38 -23.61 6.27 -8.65
C THR A 38 -22.27 6.18 -9.38
N LEU A 39 -22.06 7.02 -10.40
CA LEU A 39 -20.80 7.05 -11.15
C LEU A 39 -19.61 7.45 -10.26
N LYS A 40 -19.75 8.49 -9.44
CA LYS A 40 -18.69 8.89 -8.48
C LYS A 40 -18.40 7.79 -7.47
N ASN A 41 -19.43 7.15 -6.93
CA ASN A 41 -19.27 6.04 -5.98
C ASN A 41 -18.53 4.87 -6.63
N ARG A 42 -18.81 4.55 -7.89
CA ARG A 42 -18.04 3.56 -8.65
C ARG A 42 -16.56 3.91 -8.69
N GLY A 43 -16.23 5.17 -8.99
CA GLY A 43 -14.85 5.68 -8.93
C GLY A 43 -14.22 5.54 -7.54
N TYR A 44 -14.96 5.90 -6.49
CA TYR A 44 -14.46 5.77 -5.11
C TYR A 44 -14.19 4.32 -4.71
N VAL A 45 -15.02 3.36 -5.14
CA VAL A 45 -14.76 1.92 -4.90
C VAL A 45 -13.47 1.48 -5.58
N GLN A 46 -13.24 1.91 -6.83
CA GLN A 46 -11.99 1.62 -7.54
C GLN A 46 -10.78 2.22 -6.81
N SER A 47 -10.85 3.50 -6.43
CA SER A 47 -9.77 4.15 -5.67
C SER A 47 -9.53 3.50 -4.31
N CYS A 48 -10.58 3.04 -3.62
CA CYS A 48 -10.46 2.31 -2.35
C CYS A 48 -9.70 0.99 -2.54
N ARG A 49 -10.07 0.20 -3.57
CA ARG A 49 -9.36 -1.04 -3.91
C ARG A 49 -7.90 -0.78 -4.24
N PHE A 50 -7.63 0.22 -5.08
CA PHE A 50 -6.27 0.60 -5.46
C PHE A 50 -5.43 0.99 -4.23
N LYS A 51 -5.92 1.89 -3.38
CA LYS A 51 -5.21 2.31 -2.16
C LYS A 51 -4.92 1.14 -1.22
N ARG A 52 -5.88 0.24 -1.03
CA ARG A 52 -5.70 -0.97 -0.20
C ARG A 52 -4.61 -1.88 -0.76
N VAL A 53 -4.60 -2.10 -2.07
CA VAL A 53 -3.58 -2.92 -2.72
C VAL A 53 -2.21 -2.25 -2.59
N GLN A 54 -2.11 -0.96 -2.86
CA GLN A 54 -0.86 -0.19 -2.69
C GLN A 54 -0.32 -0.27 -1.26
N GLN A 55 -1.18 -0.08 -0.25
CA GLN A 55 -0.79 -0.20 1.15
C GLN A 55 -0.22 -1.59 1.47
N ARG A 56 -0.89 -2.67 1.04
CA ARG A 56 -0.36 -4.03 1.24
C ARG A 56 0.99 -4.26 0.56
N HIS A 57 1.19 -3.73 -0.64
CA HIS A 57 2.49 -3.83 -1.32
C HIS A 57 3.60 -3.11 -0.54
N GLN A 58 3.30 -1.95 0.02
CA GLN A 58 4.25 -1.21 0.86
C GLN A 58 4.59 -2.00 2.14
N GLU A 59 3.59 -2.59 2.79
CA GLU A 59 3.77 -3.43 3.98
C GLU A 59 4.60 -4.68 3.66
N ILE A 60 4.29 -5.39 2.57
CA ILE A 60 5.06 -6.56 2.12
C ILE A 60 6.52 -6.16 1.83
N SER A 61 6.73 -5.05 1.12
CA SER A 61 8.08 -4.57 0.79
C SER A 61 8.90 -4.22 2.03
N ARG A 62 8.24 -3.71 3.09
CA ARG A 62 8.88 -3.47 4.39
C ARG A 62 9.26 -4.79 5.06
N LEU A 63 8.33 -5.74 5.13
CA LEU A 63 8.58 -7.05 5.76
C LEU A 63 9.66 -7.85 5.04
N VAL A 64 9.74 -7.76 3.72
CA VAL A 64 10.83 -8.37 2.93
C VAL A 64 12.18 -7.81 3.33
N ARG A 65 12.31 -6.48 3.46
CA ARG A 65 13.55 -5.85 3.93
C ARG A 65 13.91 -6.26 5.36
N GLU A 66 12.93 -6.30 6.25
CA GLU A 66 13.16 -6.75 7.63
C GLU A 66 13.62 -8.21 7.67
N ARG A 67 12.96 -9.11 6.92
CA ARG A 67 13.35 -10.51 6.76
C ARG A 67 14.78 -10.65 6.26
N ASP A 68 15.15 -9.91 5.23
CA ASP A 68 16.49 -10.00 4.61
C ASP A 68 17.57 -9.53 5.59
N ALA A 69 17.31 -8.45 6.33
CA ALA A 69 18.21 -7.98 7.39
C ALA A 69 18.35 -8.98 8.54
N TYR A 70 17.26 -9.64 8.95
CA TYR A 70 17.33 -10.69 9.97
C TYR A 70 18.09 -11.93 9.49
N LYS A 71 17.88 -12.33 8.24
CA LYS A 71 18.62 -13.44 7.62
C LYS A 71 20.11 -13.14 7.61
N GLU A 72 20.52 -11.97 7.14
CA GLU A 72 21.93 -11.56 7.15
C GLU A 72 22.55 -11.60 8.55
N LYS A 73 21.86 -11.08 9.57
CA LYS A 73 22.32 -11.17 10.97
C LYS A 73 22.49 -12.60 11.44
N TYR A 74 21.55 -13.49 11.09
CA TYR A 74 21.63 -14.91 11.43
C TYR A 74 22.82 -15.60 10.76
N GLU A 75 22.99 -15.41 9.45
CA GLU A 75 24.12 -16.00 8.70
C GLU A 75 25.47 -15.51 9.25
N ASN A 76 25.57 -14.24 9.69
CA ASN A 76 26.77 -13.70 10.33
C ASN A 76 27.06 -14.38 11.68
N LEU A 77 26.04 -14.61 12.51
CA LEU A 77 26.21 -15.33 13.78
C LEU A 77 26.64 -16.78 13.56
N VAL A 78 26.02 -17.46 12.59
CA VAL A 78 26.40 -18.84 12.21
C VAL A 78 27.84 -18.87 11.69
N SER A 79 28.19 -17.98 10.77
CA SER A 79 29.53 -17.91 10.18
C SER A 79 30.61 -17.56 11.21
N ASN A 80 30.31 -16.69 12.17
CA ASN A 80 31.24 -16.32 13.25
C ASN A 80 31.39 -17.43 14.31
N GLY A 81 30.33 -18.22 14.56
CA GLY A 81 30.39 -19.38 15.45
C GLY A 81 31.34 -20.49 14.98
N PHE A 82 31.63 -20.57 13.68
CA PHE A 82 32.63 -21.50 13.14
C PHE A 82 34.08 -20.99 13.25
N ARG A 83 34.30 -19.67 13.39
CA ARG A 83 35.67 -19.10 13.48
C ARG A 83 36.26 -19.19 14.89
N GLU A 84 35.44 -19.16 15.94
CA GLU A 84 35.93 -19.31 17.32
C GLU A 84 36.09 -20.77 17.78
N ASN A 85 35.38 -21.72 17.15
CA ASN A 85 35.47 -23.14 17.52
C ASN A 85 36.59 -23.91 16.78
N GLY A 86 37.36 -23.24 15.92
CA GLY A 86 38.43 -23.82 15.11
C GLY A 86 39.86 -23.49 15.55
N SER A 87 40.04 -22.75 16.66
CA SER A 87 41.38 -22.38 17.13
C SER A 87 41.45 -22.44 18.66
N SER A 88 41.46 -23.66 19.20
CA SER A 88 41.79 -23.93 20.59
C SER A 88 42.93 -24.97 20.64
N SER A 89 44.14 -24.54 20.35
CA SER A 89 45.34 -25.34 20.65
C SER A 89 46.48 -24.46 21.15
N ASP A 90 46.21 -23.64 22.16
CA ASP A 90 47.26 -23.15 23.05
C ASP A 90 47.01 -23.76 24.43
N ASN A 91 47.78 -24.80 24.70
CA ASN A 91 47.82 -25.56 25.95
C ASN A 91 48.65 -24.75 26.97
N PRO A 92 48.06 -24.09 27.99
CA PRO A 92 48.85 -23.36 28.96
C PRO A 92 49.45 -24.35 29.96
N SER A 93 50.79 -24.36 30.03
CA SER A 93 51.56 -25.24 30.93
C SER A 93 51.20 -24.98 32.41
N SER A 94 50.97 -26.05 33.17
CA SER A 94 50.67 -25.99 34.62
C SER A 94 51.85 -25.40 35.42
N PRO A 95 51.60 -24.64 36.50
CA PRO A 95 52.67 -24.10 37.36
C PRO A 95 53.25 -25.19 38.27
N GLU A 96 54.58 -25.33 38.25
CA GLU A 96 55.35 -26.11 39.23
C GLU A 96 55.26 -25.43 40.61
N PHE A 97 54.93 -26.22 41.64
CA PHE A 97 54.94 -25.82 43.05
C PHE A 97 56.16 -26.47 43.72
N PHE A 98 57.09 -25.64 44.22
CA PHE A 98 58.18 -26.06 45.11
C PHE A 98 57.78 -25.81 46.57
#